data_AF-A0A554IZD5-F1
#
_entry.id   AF-A0A554IZD5-F1
#
_cell.length_a   1.000
_cell.length_b   1.000
_cell.length_c   1.000
_cell.angle_alpha   90.00
_cell.angle_beta   90.00
_cell.angle_gamma   90.00
#
_symmetry.space_group_name_H-M   'P 1'
#
loop_
_entity.id
_entity.type
_entity.pdbx_description
1 polymer ?
#
loop_
_entity_poly.entity_id
_entity_poly.type
_entity_poly.pdbx_seq_one_letter_code
_entity_poly.pdbx_strand_id
1 'polypeptide(L)'
;MFYMRNLFRALALLVVLTSFPAVSSAATAAELAAQAEVLLQQIAALQAQLAAQTGGTASPSSVVASSNCPLIGRVLKLGSSGDDVTRLQRFLAVDPSIYPEAMITGYYGSLTEAAVKRWQTKYNIVSSGDAESTGFGVTGPRTAAAISLQCSGGSTGGVVGNVTSPTVGGFIQVTPVTGNAPLTVSVVATVNTVNACQAVTYTLDWGDGTVPQNIPVPAGNCAQLQHTYSHIYLYGGTYLVRLSAGQHSTSATVTVSGAAGPVSIVTPSSPSLPAAISISAPTAGQTIQRGVATNISWSASGNIPANSQVSIDLYTSAGQKVGNTITATANMVGTHSWVVPTSVTGGQYKIRATVLAVGAQTVVSAESGVFTITEPFSYGPLAVTPGVSNSPLTIGVSFNIPSSCTGYTLSWGDGTTSATQAHSTSCAQTPITRIFTHEFAAAGSYTITLRRGSDLSQIDTASVVISN
;
A
#
# COMPACT_ATOMS: atom_id res chain seq x y z
N MET A 1 20.48 5.95 105.25
CA MET A 1 21.34 4.76 105.38
C MET A 1 20.67 3.63 104.61
N PHE A 2 21.39 3.03 103.66
CA PHE A 2 21.10 1.82 102.86
C PHE A 2 19.87 1.86 101.90
N TYR A 3 20.10 1.80 100.57
CA TYR A 3 20.37 0.63 99.71
C TYR A 3 19.07 -0.17 99.42
N MET A 4 18.41 -0.01 98.27
CA MET A 4 18.68 -0.62 96.94
C MET A 4 17.78 -1.85 96.68
N ARG A 5 17.18 -1.84 95.47
CA ARG A 5 17.05 -2.97 94.52
C ARG A 5 15.68 -3.65 94.33
N ASN A 6 15.27 -3.57 93.05
CA ASN A 6 14.42 -4.47 92.24
C ASN A 6 12.91 -4.54 92.50
N LEU A 7 12.12 -4.32 91.44
CA LEU A 7 11.18 -5.36 90.96
C LEU A 7 10.73 -5.15 89.50
N PHE A 8 10.28 -6.27 88.92
CA PHE A 8 10.07 -6.63 87.52
C PHE A 8 8.81 -6.05 86.82
N ARG A 9 8.97 -5.84 85.49
CA ARG A 9 8.12 -6.17 84.32
C ARG A 9 6.56 -6.18 84.39
N ALA A 10 5.99 -5.58 83.33
CA ALA A 10 4.91 -6.06 82.43
C ALA A 10 3.45 -5.52 82.54
N LEU A 11 3.03 -4.94 81.40
CA LEU A 11 1.75 -5.06 80.66
C LEU A 11 0.39 -4.53 81.20
N ALA A 12 -0.44 -4.10 80.21
CA ALA A 12 -1.90 -3.88 80.16
C ALA A 12 -2.43 -2.49 80.62
N LEU A 13 -3.09 -1.65 79.81
CA LEU A 13 -4.30 -1.67 78.94
C LEU A 13 -5.52 -0.96 79.61
N LEU A 14 -5.95 0.15 78.97
CA LEU A 14 -7.34 0.64 78.75
C LEU A 14 -8.09 1.56 79.77
N VAL A 15 -8.18 2.87 79.42
CA VAL A 15 -9.37 3.79 79.25
C VAL A 15 -10.24 4.10 80.51
N VAL A 16 -10.51 5.37 80.90
CA VAL A 16 -11.66 6.25 80.50
C VAL A 16 -11.53 7.70 81.05
N LEU A 17 -11.84 8.68 80.18
CA LEU A 17 -12.33 10.08 80.31
C LEU A 17 -12.29 10.86 81.65
N THR A 18 -11.70 12.08 81.62
CA THR A 18 -12.31 13.33 82.16
C THR A 18 -11.82 14.62 81.46
N SER A 19 -12.79 15.46 81.07
CA SER A 19 -12.83 16.94 80.98
C SER A 19 -11.85 17.75 80.08
N PHE A 20 -12.47 18.46 79.12
CA PHE A 20 -11.96 19.43 78.14
C PHE A 20 -11.16 20.62 78.71
N PRO A 21 -10.35 21.25 77.84
CA PRO A 21 -10.69 22.62 77.47
C PRO A 21 -10.96 22.74 75.97
N ALA A 22 -11.89 23.63 75.63
CA ALA A 22 -12.16 24.05 74.27
C ALA A 22 -10.89 24.61 73.63
N VAL A 23 -10.49 24.04 72.50
CA VAL A 23 -9.64 24.76 71.54
C VAL A 23 -10.46 24.87 70.27
N SER A 24 -11.05 26.06 70.11
CA SER A 24 -11.42 26.62 68.83
C SER A 24 -10.23 26.49 67.89
N SER A 25 -10.27 25.56 66.94
CA SER A 25 -9.48 25.69 65.72
C SER A 25 -10.32 26.47 64.72
N ALA A 26 -10.63 27.73 65.07
CA ALA A 26 -10.76 28.73 64.02
C ALA A 26 -9.45 28.63 63.24
N ALA A 27 -9.50 28.11 62.01
CA ALA A 27 -8.34 28.03 61.15
C ALA A 27 -7.69 29.41 61.18
N THR A 28 -6.53 29.49 61.82
CA THR A 28 -5.97 30.80 62.15
C THR A 28 -5.60 31.47 60.83
N ALA A 29 -5.60 32.81 60.76
CA ALA A 29 -5.17 33.52 59.54
C ALA A 29 -3.79 33.04 59.03
N ALA A 30 -2.96 32.47 59.92
CA ALA A 30 -1.70 31.81 59.61
C ALA A 30 -1.85 30.47 58.86
N GLU A 31 -2.84 29.63 59.18
CA GLU A 31 -3.09 28.37 58.48
C GLU A 31 -3.69 28.58 57.08
N LEU A 32 -4.57 29.58 56.90
CA LEU A 32 -5.05 29.96 55.57
C LEU A 32 -3.94 30.58 54.71
N ALA A 33 -3.05 31.37 55.30
CA ALA A 33 -1.88 31.92 54.61
C ALA A 33 -0.91 30.80 54.16
N ALA A 34 -0.69 29.79 55.00
CA ALA A 34 0.15 28.64 54.65
C ALA A 34 -0.45 27.79 53.52
N GLN A 35 -1.77 27.59 53.49
CA GLN A 35 -2.42 26.90 52.37
C GLN A 35 -2.37 27.70 51.06
N ALA A 36 -2.44 29.03 51.13
CA ALA A 36 -2.31 29.90 49.96
C ALA A 36 -0.91 29.85 49.33
N GLU A 37 0.15 29.78 50.15
CA GLU A 37 1.53 29.63 49.67
C GLU A 37 1.78 28.27 49.01
N VAL A 38 1.21 27.19 49.57
CA VAL A 38 1.33 25.85 48.98
C VAL A 38 0.61 25.79 47.63
N LEU A 39 -0.60 26.37 47.51
CA LEU A 39 -1.30 26.43 46.22
C LEU A 39 -0.54 27.29 45.20
N LEU A 40 0.07 28.40 45.61
CA LEU A 40 0.90 29.25 44.74
C LEU A 40 2.13 28.51 44.22
N GLN A 41 2.81 27.73 45.07
CA GLN A 41 3.92 26.87 44.63
C GLN A 41 3.45 25.78 43.65
N GLN A 42 2.24 25.24 43.85
CA GLN A 42 1.66 24.24 42.95
C GLN A 42 1.29 24.83 41.59
N ILE A 43 0.78 26.07 41.54
CA ILE A 43 0.52 26.81 40.30
C ILE A 43 1.84 27.15 39.58
N ALA A 44 2.86 27.59 40.30
CA ALA A 44 4.18 27.87 39.72
C ALA A 44 4.82 26.61 39.13
N ALA A 45 4.68 25.45 39.79
CA ALA A 45 5.15 24.17 39.28
C ALA A 45 4.37 23.69 38.05
N LEU A 46 3.04 23.85 38.02
CA LEU A 46 2.23 23.54 36.82
C LEU A 46 2.54 24.48 35.65
N GLN A 47 2.79 25.76 35.92
CA GLN A 47 3.21 26.74 34.90
C GLN A 47 4.60 26.38 34.33
N ALA A 48 5.53 25.88 35.15
CA ALA A 48 6.82 25.37 34.69
C ALA A 48 6.68 24.09 33.85
N GLN A 49 5.71 23.21 34.15
CA GLN A 49 5.43 22.03 33.33
C GLN A 49 4.79 22.37 31.97
N LEU A 50 3.96 23.42 31.90
CA LEU A 50 3.43 23.94 30.63
C LEU A 50 4.53 24.61 29.77
N ALA A 51 5.51 25.27 30.40
CA ALA A 51 6.66 25.83 29.70
C ALA A 51 7.60 24.74 29.16
N ALA A 52 7.72 23.61 29.86
CA ALA A 52 8.52 22.47 29.40
C ALA A 52 7.86 21.66 28.26
N GLN A 53 6.54 21.68 28.13
CA GLN A 53 5.82 21.04 27.00
C GLN A 53 5.75 21.90 25.72
N THR A 54 6.25 23.13 25.73
CA THR A 54 6.21 24.03 24.56
C THR A 54 7.58 24.47 24.04
N GLY A 55 8.68 23.82 24.45
CA GLY A 55 10.03 24.25 24.09
C GLY A 55 10.90 23.19 23.43
N GLY A 56 10.70 22.93 22.14
CA GLY A 56 11.56 22.10 21.30
C GLY A 56 11.88 22.74 19.94
N THR A 57 12.62 23.85 19.97
CA THR A 57 13.43 24.48 18.89
C THR A 57 12.80 24.86 17.54
N ALA A 58 12.60 26.17 17.31
CA ALA A 58 13.06 26.88 16.09
C ALA A 58 12.92 28.42 16.22
N SER A 59 13.90 29.12 15.63
CA SER A 59 14.16 30.57 15.61
C SER A 59 13.04 31.46 15.01
N PRO A 60 13.10 32.80 15.19
CA PRO A 60 12.01 33.71 14.87
C PRO A 60 12.00 34.09 13.39
N SER A 61 11.09 33.47 12.65
CA SER A 61 10.54 34.06 11.43
C SER A 61 9.12 34.50 11.76
N SER A 62 8.85 35.78 11.57
CA SER A 62 7.54 36.43 11.67
C SER A 62 6.40 35.55 11.14
N VAL A 63 5.62 34.96 12.04
CA VAL A 63 4.31 34.38 11.71
C VAL A 63 3.33 35.53 11.54
N VAL A 64 3.41 36.14 10.36
CA VAL A 64 2.33 36.95 9.83
C VAL A 64 1.09 36.06 9.84
N ALA A 65 0.01 36.55 10.46
CA ALA A 65 -1.28 35.90 10.49
C ALA A 65 -1.69 35.39 9.09
N SER A 66 -1.68 34.07 8.90
CA SER A 66 -2.45 33.38 7.86
C SER A 66 -3.63 32.69 8.54
N SER A 67 -4.56 33.56 8.88
CA SER A 67 -5.80 33.41 9.61
C SER A 67 -6.86 32.56 8.89
N ASN A 68 -7.56 31.75 9.68
CA ASN A 68 -8.95 31.27 9.52
C ASN A 68 -9.21 29.84 9.05
N CYS A 69 -8.24 29.02 8.61
CA CYS A 69 -8.62 27.68 8.14
C CYS A 69 -8.73 26.60 9.21
N PRO A 70 -9.89 25.95 9.38
CA PRO A 70 -10.03 24.83 10.30
C PRO A 70 -9.52 23.53 9.66
N LEU A 71 -8.53 22.90 10.29
CA LEU A 71 -8.15 21.52 9.99
C LEU A 71 -9.15 20.56 10.64
N ILE A 72 -9.96 19.89 9.80
CA ILE A 72 -11.04 18.98 10.21
C ILE A 72 -10.70 17.57 9.71
N GLY A 73 -10.20 16.73 10.62
CA GLY A 73 -9.75 15.36 10.33
C GLY A 73 -10.79 14.27 10.58
N ARG A 74 -11.98 14.63 11.04
CA ARG A 74 -13.10 13.71 11.32
C ARG A 74 -14.44 14.38 11.05
N VAL A 75 -15.49 13.58 10.92
CA VAL A 75 -16.86 14.09 10.78
C VAL A 75 -17.28 14.80 12.05
N LEU A 76 -17.65 16.08 11.96
CA LEU A 76 -18.20 16.84 13.08
C LEU A 76 -19.70 16.99 12.93
N LYS A 77 -20.44 16.60 13.96
CA LYS A 77 -21.90 16.66 14.05
C LYS A 77 -22.34 17.05 15.45
N LEU A 78 -23.64 17.24 15.66
CA LEU A 78 -24.22 17.53 16.97
C LEU A 78 -23.67 16.59 18.06
N GLY A 79 -23.18 17.17 19.15
CA GLY A 79 -22.54 16.44 20.26
C GLY A 79 -21.01 16.28 20.15
N SER A 80 -20.40 16.62 19.00
CA SER A 80 -18.93 16.59 18.85
C SER A 80 -18.27 17.64 19.73
N SER A 81 -17.10 17.34 20.30
CA SER A 81 -16.31 18.31 21.06
C SER A 81 -14.81 18.16 20.81
N GLY A 82 -14.07 19.25 20.97
CA GLY A 82 -12.61 19.30 20.83
C GLY A 82 -12.09 20.49 20.03
N ASP A 83 -10.77 20.56 19.86
CA ASP A 83 -10.09 21.68 19.20
C ASP A 83 -10.49 21.86 17.73
N ASP A 84 -10.88 20.80 17.05
CA ASP A 84 -11.39 20.82 15.69
C ASP A 84 -12.74 21.55 15.59
N VAL A 85 -13.62 21.33 16.58
CA VAL A 85 -14.88 22.07 16.70
C VAL A 85 -14.61 23.54 17.02
N THR A 86 -13.68 23.84 17.93
CA THR A 86 -13.27 25.23 18.24
C THR A 86 -12.77 25.95 16.98
N ARG A 87 -11.94 25.29 16.17
CA ARG A 87 -11.45 25.85 14.90
C ARG A 87 -12.58 26.07 13.90
N LEU A 88 -13.49 25.11 13.75
CA LEU A 88 -14.66 25.24 12.87
C LEU A 88 -15.53 26.42 13.30
N GLN A 89 -15.83 26.56 14.59
CA GLN A 89 -16.63 27.66 15.13
C GLN A 89 -15.98 29.01 14.85
N ARG A 90 -14.65 29.13 15.02
CA ARG A 90 -13.90 30.34 14.67
C ARG A 90 -14.03 30.69 13.19
N PHE A 91 -13.93 29.70 12.31
CA PHE A 91 -14.07 29.90 10.86
C PHE A 91 -15.49 30.37 10.49
N LEU A 92 -16.52 29.72 11.03
CA LEU A 92 -17.91 30.08 10.76
C LEU A 92 -18.27 31.47 11.32
N ALA A 93 -17.70 31.84 12.46
CA ALA A 93 -17.91 33.13 13.12
C ALA A 93 -17.32 34.33 12.36
N VAL A 94 -16.47 34.09 11.34
CA VAL A 94 -15.96 35.15 10.45
C VAL A 94 -17.10 35.82 9.68
N ASP A 95 -18.17 35.08 9.39
CA ASP A 95 -19.32 35.59 8.66
C ASP A 95 -20.56 35.65 9.57
N PRO A 96 -20.95 36.85 10.04
CA PRO A 96 -22.12 37.03 10.89
C PRO A 96 -23.44 36.59 10.25
N SER A 97 -23.52 36.49 8.90
CA SER A 97 -24.72 35.94 8.23
C SER A 97 -24.83 34.42 8.38
N ILE A 98 -23.69 33.76 8.58
CA ILE A 98 -23.57 32.31 8.76
C ILE A 98 -23.64 31.95 10.24
N TYR A 99 -22.86 32.59 11.10
CA TYR A 99 -22.81 32.27 12.53
C TYR A 99 -22.94 33.53 13.42
N PRO A 100 -24.13 34.14 13.49
CA PRO A 100 -24.34 35.40 14.21
C PRO A 100 -24.08 35.30 15.71
N GLU A 101 -24.28 34.13 16.31
CA GLU A 101 -24.05 33.91 17.73
C GLU A 101 -22.55 33.87 18.08
N ALA A 102 -21.67 33.58 17.10
CA ALA A 102 -20.21 33.57 17.21
C ALA A 102 -19.64 32.84 18.44
N MET A 103 -20.39 31.88 19.00
CA MET A 103 -20.01 31.14 20.21
C MET A 103 -18.96 30.08 19.89
N ILE A 104 -17.75 30.28 20.39
CA ILE A 104 -16.63 29.34 20.22
C ILE A 104 -16.41 28.61 21.54
N THR A 105 -17.20 27.56 21.76
CA THR A 105 -17.18 26.77 23.01
C THR A 105 -16.34 25.48 22.88
N GLY A 106 -15.98 25.10 21.66
CA GLY A 106 -15.39 23.79 21.37
C GLY A 106 -16.39 22.62 21.46
N TYR A 107 -17.69 22.93 21.56
CA TYR A 107 -18.78 21.95 21.56
C TYR A 107 -19.76 22.23 20.42
N TYR A 108 -20.01 21.22 19.59
CA TYR A 108 -20.88 21.28 18.42
C TYR A 108 -22.33 21.13 18.87
N GLY A 109 -22.92 22.24 19.32
CA GLY A 109 -24.33 22.33 19.71
C GLY A 109 -25.25 22.73 18.55
N SER A 110 -26.51 23.00 18.87
CA SER A 110 -27.54 23.39 17.90
C SER A 110 -27.19 24.66 17.11
N LEU A 111 -26.51 25.63 17.73
CA LEU A 111 -26.08 26.86 17.07
C LEU A 111 -24.98 26.61 16.03
N THR A 112 -24.01 25.75 16.34
CA THR A 112 -22.96 25.37 15.39
C THR A 112 -23.53 24.55 14.23
N GLU A 113 -24.48 23.66 14.50
CA GLU A 113 -25.21 22.94 13.47
C GLU A 113 -25.97 23.88 12.52
N ALA A 114 -26.70 24.85 13.08
CA ALA A 114 -27.41 25.86 12.29
C ALA A 114 -26.46 26.70 11.42
N ALA A 115 -25.30 27.08 11.96
CA ALA A 115 -24.27 27.78 11.20
C ALA A 115 -23.73 26.93 10.04
N VAL A 116 -23.47 25.64 10.27
CA VAL A 116 -23.03 24.73 9.20
C VAL A 116 -24.11 24.56 8.13
N LYS A 117 -25.39 24.44 8.50
CA LYS A 117 -26.51 24.41 7.54
C LYS A 117 -26.53 25.66 6.67
N ARG A 118 -26.44 26.85 7.27
CA ARG A 118 -26.40 28.12 6.52
C ARG A 118 -25.20 28.20 5.59
N TRP A 119 -24.04 27.76 6.08
CA TRP A 119 -22.81 27.75 5.28
C TRP A 119 -22.94 26.80 4.10
N GLN A 120 -23.43 25.59 4.32
CA GLN A 120 -23.69 24.61 3.27
C GLN A 120 -24.67 25.13 2.22
N THR A 121 -25.75 25.80 2.64
CA THR A 121 -26.71 26.42 1.71
C THR A 121 -26.05 27.56 0.92
N LYS A 122 -25.28 28.43 1.58
CA LYS A 122 -24.61 29.58 0.93
C LYS A 122 -23.63 29.16 -0.16
N TYR A 123 -22.92 28.04 0.06
CA TYR A 123 -21.93 27.52 -0.89
C TYR A 123 -22.48 26.37 -1.76
N ASN A 124 -23.81 26.20 -1.84
CA ASN A 124 -24.49 25.19 -2.67
C ASN A 124 -24.00 23.75 -2.43
N ILE A 125 -23.64 23.42 -1.19
CA ILE A 125 -23.11 22.11 -0.79
C ILE A 125 -24.25 21.12 -0.51
N VAL A 126 -25.19 21.54 0.33
CA VAL A 126 -26.45 20.86 0.67
C VAL A 126 -27.43 21.95 1.13
N SER A 127 -28.65 21.93 0.62
CA SER A 127 -29.68 22.94 0.94
C SER A 127 -30.94 22.37 1.61
N SER A 128 -31.07 21.05 1.71
CA SER A 128 -32.21 20.36 2.34
C SER A 128 -31.86 18.92 2.73
N GLY A 129 -32.66 18.32 3.60
CA GLY A 129 -32.47 16.97 4.16
C GLY A 129 -32.00 17.00 5.62
N ASP A 130 -31.49 15.89 6.13
CA ASP A 130 -30.96 15.76 7.49
C ASP A 130 -29.50 15.27 7.50
N ALA A 131 -28.93 15.17 8.72
CA ALA A 131 -27.56 14.77 8.98
C ALA A 131 -27.25 13.36 8.44
N GLU A 132 -28.21 12.45 8.53
CA GLU A 132 -28.07 11.04 8.14
C GLU A 132 -28.28 10.81 6.64
N SER A 133 -29.17 11.56 5.99
CA SER A 133 -29.56 11.38 4.58
C SER A 133 -28.72 12.21 3.61
N THR A 134 -28.46 13.47 3.95
CA THR A 134 -27.82 14.44 3.04
C THR A 134 -26.55 15.05 3.64
N GLY A 135 -26.31 14.88 4.94
CA GLY A 135 -25.23 15.53 5.67
C GLY A 135 -25.53 17.01 5.99
N PHE A 136 -26.80 17.42 5.91
CA PHE A 136 -27.21 18.80 6.20
C PHE A 136 -27.04 19.11 7.69
N GLY A 137 -26.17 20.07 8.02
CA GLY A 137 -25.76 20.38 9.39
C GLY A 137 -24.61 19.55 9.92
N VAL A 138 -24.00 18.70 9.10
CA VAL A 138 -22.81 17.91 9.44
C VAL A 138 -21.60 18.46 8.70
N THR A 139 -20.50 18.67 9.42
CA THR A 139 -19.19 18.95 8.79
C THR A 139 -18.53 17.62 8.43
N GLY A 140 -19.10 16.97 7.43
CA GLY A 140 -18.53 15.78 6.81
C GLY A 140 -17.44 16.15 5.80
N PRO A 141 -16.88 15.16 5.09
CA PRO A 141 -15.81 15.39 4.12
C PRO A 141 -16.17 16.43 3.05
N ARG A 142 -17.44 16.48 2.60
CA ARG A 142 -17.93 17.47 1.62
C ARG A 142 -17.83 18.90 2.14
N THR A 143 -18.30 19.14 3.36
CA THR A 143 -18.23 20.44 4.01
C THR A 143 -16.78 20.80 4.35
N ALA A 144 -15.99 19.85 4.87
CA ALA A 144 -14.59 20.09 5.21
C ALA A 144 -13.72 20.44 3.99
N ALA A 145 -13.92 19.77 2.85
CA ALA A 145 -13.23 20.08 1.60
C ALA A 145 -13.65 21.44 1.02
N ALA A 146 -14.95 21.77 1.08
CA ALA A 146 -15.40 23.08 0.65
C ALA A 146 -14.85 24.20 1.55
N ILE A 147 -14.75 23.95 2.87
CA ILE A 147 -14.14 24.87 3.82
C ILE A 147 -12.65 25.08 3.49
N SER A 148 -11.89 24.01 3.23
CA SER A 148 -10.47 24.13 2.87
C SER A 148 -10.23 24.87 1.54
N LEU A 149 -11.15 24.76 0.59
CA LEU A 149 -11.14 25.57 -0.64
C LEU A 149 -11.33 27.07 -0.34
N GLN A 150 -12.23 27.42 0.58
CA GLN A 150 -12.45 28.83 0.97
C GLN A 150 -11.28 29.40 1.79
N CYS A 151 -10.54 28.55 2.49
CA CYS A 151 -9.33 28.96 3.21
C CYS A 151 -8.15 29.32 2.32
N SER A 152 -8.08 28.74 1.12
CA SER A 152 -6.94 28.88 0.21
C SER A 152 -7.05 30.15 -0.65
N GLY A 153 -7.79 31.16 -0.18
CA GLY A 153 -8.24 32.30 -0.97
C GLY A 153 -7.13 33.01 -1.73
N GLY A 154 -7.19 32.93 -3.06
CA GLY A 154 -6.58 33.88 -3.99
C GLY A 154 -5.18 33.55 -4.51
N SER A 155 -5.08 32.65 -5.49
CA SER A 155 -4.03 32.73 -6.51
C SER A 155 -4.46 32.03 -7.80
N THR A 156 -5.35 32.70 -8.54
CA THR A 156 -5.25 32.69 -10.01
C THR A 156 -4.04 33.55 -10.36
N GLY A 157 -2.86 32.94 -10.51
CA GLY A 157 -1.65 33.67 -10.91
C GLY A 157 -0.39 33.23 -10.17
N GLY A 158 0.25 32.19 -10.73
CA GLY A 158 1.67 31.81 -10.59
C GLY A 158 2.42 32.17 -9.31
N VAL A 159 2.70 31.16 -8.46
CA VAL A 159 4.05 30.71 -8.06
C VAL A 159 3.93 29.31 -7.42
N VAL A 160 4.94 28.48 -7.68
CA VAL A 160 5.11 27.07 -7.32
C VAL A 160 5.29 26.82 -5.81
N GLY A 161 4.37 26.06 -5.22
CA GLY A 161 4.55 25.33 -3.96
C GLY A 161 4.33 23.84 -4.21
N ASN A 162 5.38 23.04 -3.98
CA ASN A 162 5.43 21.61 -4.27
C ASN A 162 4.57 20.78 -3.29
N VAL A 163 3.32 20.49 -3.67
CA VAL A 163 2.48 19.43 -3.08
C VAL A 163 2.47 18.25 -4.06
N THR A 164 3.26 17.21 -3.77
CA THR A 164 3.41 16.00 -4.60
C THR A 164 2.27 14.98 -4.41
N SER A 165 1.07 15.43 -4.09
CA SER A 165 -0.13 14.59 -4.09
C SER A 165 -1.21 15.35 -4.84
N PRO A 166 -1.86 14.76 -5.86
CA PRO A 166 -2.95 15.44 -6.53
C PRO A 166 -4.03 15.68 -5.47
N THR A 167 -4.25 16.96 -5.13
CA THR A 167 -5.44 17.35 -4.41
C THR A 167 -6.60 16.89 -5.28
N VAL A 168 -7.36 15.90 -4.81
CA VAL A 168 -8.51 15.33 -5.52
C VAL A 168 -9.74 15.48 -4.66
N GLY A 169 -10.88 15.76 -5.30
CA GLY A 169 -12.16 15.96 -4.63
C GLY A 169 -13.28 15.33 -5.44
N GLY A 170 -14.36 14.94 -4.76
CA GLY A 170 -15.54 14.37 -5.40
C GLY A 170 -16.64 14.07 -4.39
N PHE A 171 -17.85 13.84 -4.88
CA PHE A 171 -18.98 13.47 -4.04
C PHE A 171 -19.91 12.53 -4.79
N ILE A 172 -20.76 11.84 -4.02
CA ILE A 172 -21.83 11.00 -4.53
C ILE A 172 -23.17 11.55 -4.07
N GLN A 173 -24.17 11.41 -4.94
CA GLN A 173 -25.58 11.57 -4.61
C GLN A 173 -26.28 10.24 -4.93
N VAL A 174 -26.93 9.66 -3.92
CA VAL A 174 -27.62 8.38 -4.06
C VAL A 174 -29.12 8.62 -4.02
N THR A 175 -29.87 8.02 -4.93
CA THR A 175 -31.33 8.16 -4.98
C THR A 175 -31.98 6.88 -5.51
N PRO A 176 -32.96 6.29 -4.81
CA PRO A 176 -33.36 6.57 -3.43
C PRO A 176 -32.35 6.07 -2.39
N VAL A 177 -32.29 6.70 -1.22
CA VAL A 177 -31.47 6.21 -0.07
C VAL A 177 -32.23 5.22 0.81
N THR A 178 -33.54 5.07 0.61
CA THR A 178 -34.37 4.14 1.35
C THR A 178 -35.41 3.48 0.45
N GLY A 179 -35.75 2.23 0.71
CA GLY A 179 -36.83 1.54 0.00
C GLY A 179 -36.86 0.05 0.26
N ASN A 180 -37.79 -0.66 -0.36
CA ASN A 180 -37.95 -2.10 -0.15
C ASN A 180 -36.99 -2.91 -1.04
N ALA A 181 -36.50 -4.05 -0.54
CA ALA A 181 -35.75 -5.03 -1.31
C ALA A 181 -36.65 -5.72 -2.36
N PRO A 182 -36.17 -5.96 -3.60
CA PRO A 182 -34.92 -5.47 -4.16
C PRO A 182 -34.97 -3.96 -4.47
N LEU A 183 -34.02 -3.18 -3.92
CA LEU A 183 -33.96 -1.73 -4.11
C LEU A 183 -32.92 -1.38 -5.17
N THR A 184 -33.39 -0.86 -6.30
CA THR A 184 -32.51 -0.25 -7.31
C THR A 184 -32.20 1.19 -6.92
N VAL A 185 -30.91 1.50 -6.76
CA VAL A 185 -30.41 2.86 -6.50
C VAL A 185 -29.67 3.42 -7.71
N SER A 186 -29.82 4.72 -7.92
CA SER A 186 -29.02 5.50 -8.86
C SER A 186 -28.01 6.34 -8.08
N VAL A 187 -26.72 6.19 -8.42
CA VAL A 187 -25.62 6.92 -7.80
C VAL A 187 -24.97 7.83 -8.83
N VAL A 188 -25.10 9.13 -8.59
CA VAL A 188 -24.43 10.17 -9.36
C VAL A 188 -23.11 10.51 -8.65
N ALA A 189 -22.00 10.09 -9.23
CA ALA A 189 -20.65 10.41 -8.79
C ALA A 189 -20.13 11.64 -9.54
N THR A 190 -19.88 12.74 -8.83
CA THR A 190 -19.18 13.91 -9.36
C THR A 190 -17.74 13.86 -8.88
N VAL A 191 -16.80 13.66 -9.79
CA VAL A 191 -15.36 13.50 -9.54
C VAL A 191 -14.60 14.71 -10.08
N ASN A 192 -13.35 14.86 -9.65
CA ASN A 192 -12.48 15.99 -9.99
C ASN A 192 -13.06 17.38 -9.67
N THR A 193 -13.76 17.53 -8.54
CA THR A 193 -14.40 18.81 -8.13
C THR A 193 -13.40 19.92 -7.80
N VAL A 194 -12.12 19.59 -7.71
CA VAL A 194 -11.00 20.50 -7.49
C VAL A 194 -10.31 20.89 -8.79
N ASN A 195 -10.86 20.47 -9.94
CA ASN A 195 -10.39 20.79 -11.27
C ASN A 195 -8.90 20.45 -11.50
N ALA A 196 -8.45 19.33 -10.93
CA ALA A 196 -7.08 18.85 -11.09
C ALA A 196 -6.88 18.34 -12.53
N CYS A 197 -5.78 18.76 -13.16
CA CYS A 197 -5.42 18.34 -14.51
C CYS A 197 -4.64 17.01 -14.56
N GLN A 198 -4.43 16.37 -13.41
CA GLN A 198 -3.65 15.15 -13.29
C GLN A 198 -4.52 13.90 -13.43
N ALA A 199 -3.94 12.83 -13.98
CA ALA A 199 -4.62 11.56 -14.06
C ALA A 199 -4.88 10.99 -12.65
N VAL A 200 -6.13 10.60 -12.37
CA VAL A 200 -6.52 9.92 -11.13
C VAL A 200 -7.66 8.95 -11.40
N THR A 201 -7.73 7.86 -10.63
CA THR A 201 -8.85 6.92 -10.67
C THR A 201 -9.60 6.98 -9.34
N TYR A 202 -10.91 7.16 -9.40
CA TYR A 202 -11.79 7.05 -8.24
C TYR A 202 -12.39 5.65 -8.16
N THR A 203 -12.61 5.16 -6.94
CA THR A 203 -13.25 3.87 -6.67
C THR A 203 -14.57 4.09 -5.94
N LEU A 204 -15.67 3.60 -6.50
CA LEU A 204 -17.02 3.61 -5.95
C LEU A 204 -17.39 2.20 -5.44
N ASP A 205 -17.41 2.03 -4.13
CA ASP A 205 -17.80 0.82 -3.40
C ASP A 205 -19.28 0.92 -2.99
N TRP A 206 -20.01 -0.19 -3.11
CA TRP A 206 -21.45 -0.28 -2.85
C TRP A 206 -21.80 -0.67 -1.42
N GLY A 207 -20.83 -1.15 -0.63
CA GLY A 207 -21.01 -1.51 0.77
C GLY A 207 -21.73 -2.85 1.03
N ASP A 208 -22.01 -3.64 -0.02
CA ASP A 208 -22.63 -4.96 0.05
C ASP A 208 -21.67 -6.10 -0.38
N GLY A 209 -20.39 -5.78 -0.60
CA GLY A 209 -19.36 -6.73 -1.03
C GLY A 209 -19.32 -6.98 -2.54
N THR A 210 -20.16 -6.33 -3.33
CA THR A 210 -20.06 -6.37 -4.80
C THR A 210 -18.81 -5.63 -5.29
N VAL A 211 -18.33 -5.98 -6.49
CA VAL A 211 -17.10 -5.42 -7.05
C VAL A 211 -17.23 -3.89 -7.22
N PRO A 212 -16.30 -3.08 -6.65
CA PRO A 212 -16.34 -1.63 -6.79
C PRO A 212 -16.20 -1.16 -8.25
N GLN A 213 -16.79 -0.02 -8.57
CA GLN A 213 -16.68 0.64 -9.88
C GLN A 213 -15.49 1.60 -9.90
N ASN A 214 -14.72 1.59 -10.99
CA ASN A 214 -13.60 2.51 -11.19
C ASN A 214 -13.98 3.63 -12.16
N ILE A 215 -13.64 4.87 -11.79
CA ILE A 215 -13.94 6.09 -12.55
C ILE A 215 -12.60 6.77 -12.90
N PRO A 216 -12.06 6.56 -14.11
CA PRO A 216 -10.82 7.20 -14.53
C PRO A 216 -11.05 8.66 -14.94
N VAL A 217 -10.21 9.56 -14.43
CA VAL A 217 -10.07 10.94 -14.88
C VAL A 217 -8.74 11.02 -15.66
N PRO A 218 -8.77 11.15 -17.00
CA PRO A 218 -7.54 11.22 -17.80
C PRO A 218 -6.73 12.49 -17.54
N ALA A 219 -5.41 12.41 -17.73
CA ALA A 219 -4.54 13.59 -17.70
C ALA A 219 -5.00 14.63 -18.73
N GLY A 220 -4.99 15.91 -18.33
CA GLY A 220 -5.47 17.03 -19.14
C GLY A 220 -6.96 17.32 -19.03
N ASN A 221 -7.75 16.44 -18.39
CA ASN A 221 -9.16 16.72 -18.10
C ASN A 221 -9.32 17.43 -16.76
N CYS A 222 -9.16 18.75 -16.78
CA CYS A 222 -9.21 19.58 -15.57
C CYS A 222 -10.62 19.91 -15.11
N ALA A 223 -11.68 19.45 -15.79
CA ALA A 223 -13.04 19.77 -15.38
C ALA A 223 -13.59 18.71 -14.41
N GLN A 224 -14.58 19.09 -13.61
CA GLN A 224 -15.39 18.10 -12.90
C GLN A 224 -16.08 17.16 -13.90
N LEU A 225 -16.13 15.88 -13.57
CA LEU A 225 -16.78 14.85 -14.36
C LEU A 225 -17.91 14.25 -13.55
N GLN A 226 -19.06 14.06 -14.18
CA GLN A 226 -20.24 13.49 -13.55
C GLN A 226 -20.58 12.17 -14.22
N HIS A 227 -20.68 11.09 -13.46
CA HIS A 227 -21.03 9.76 -13.94
C HIS A 227 -22.20 9.21 -13.12
N THR A 228 -23.11 8.51 -13.79
CA THR A 228 -24.29 7.93 -13.16
C THR A 228 -24.18 6.41 -13.24
N TYR A 229 -24.27 5.74 -12.09
CA TYR A 229 -24.22 4.29 -11.96
C TYR A 229 -25.50 3.77 -11.34
N SER A 230 -25.96 2.59 -11.76
CA SER A 230 -27.10 1.90 -11.16
C SER A 230 -26.63 0.67 -10.39
N HIS A 231 -27.17 0.46 -9.20
CA HIS A 231 -26.91 -0.73 -8.38
C HIS A 231 -28.21 -1.27 -7.79
N ILE A 232 -28.28 -2.58 -7.56
CA ILE A 232 -29.48 -3.25 -7.02
C ILE A 232 -29.12 -3.96 -5.73
N TYR A 233 -29.72 -3.51 -4.62
CA TYR A 233 -29.64 -4.21 -3.34
C TYR A 233 -30.75 -5.25 -3.25
N LEU A 234 -30.38 -6.52 -3.36
CA LEU A 234 -31.33 -7.64 -3.39
C LEU A 234 -32.00 -7.92 -2.03
N TYR A 235 -31.44 -7.42 -0.93
CA TYR A 235 -31.82 -7.78 0.41
C TYR A 235 -31.92 -6.58 1.36
N GLY A 236 -32.72 -6.72 2.42
CA GLY A 236 -32.82 -5.72 3.48
C GLY A 236 -31.51 -5.58 4.26
N GLY A 237 -31.10 -4.35 4.57
CA GLY A 237 -29.82 -4.04 5.20
C GLY A 237 -29.49 -2.55 5.19
N THR A 238 -28.44 -2.16 5.90
CA THR A 238 -27.85 -0.81 5.83
C THR A 238 -26.51 -0.90 5.12
N TYR A 239 -26.40 -0.27 3.95
CA TYR A 239 -25.22 -0.32 3.09
C TYR A 239 -24.53 1.03 3.04
N LEU A 240 -23.19 1.03 3.05
CA LEU A 240 -22.38 2.24 3.00
C LEU A 240 -21.74 2.39 1.62
N VAL A 241 -22.36 3.19 0.74
CA VAL A 241 -21.79 3.51 -0.57
C VAL A 241 -20.62 4.48 -0.36
N ARG A 242 -19.43 4.18 -0.88
CA ARG A 242 -18.21 4.97 -0.66
C ARG A 242 -17.48 5.27 -1.96
N LEU A 243 -17.24 6.55 -2.24
CA LEU A 243 -16.35 7.00 -3.31
C LEU A 243 -15.00 7.44 -2.72
N SER A 244 -13.89 6.96 -3.28
CA SER A 244 -12.54 7.24 -2.77
C SER A 244 -11.52 7.46 -3.88
N ALA A 245 -10.54 8.36 -3.65
CA ALA A 245 -9.39 8.58 -4.53
C ALA A 245 -8.24 9.22 -3.73
N GLY A 246 -7.07 8.58 -3.67
CA GLY A 246 -5.97 9.07 -2.83
C GLY A 246 -6.38 9.21 -1.36
N GLN A 247 -6.24 10.42 -0.81
CA GLN A 247 -6.68 10.76 0.56
C GLN A 247 -8.15 11.19 0.64
N HIS A 248 -8.83 11.37 -0.48
CA HIS A 248 -10.23 11.77 -0.53
C HIS A 248 -11.15 10.56 -0.36
N SER A 249 -12.17 10.71 0.49
CA SER A 249 -13.20 9.70 0.69
C SER A 249 -14.53 10.37 1.07
N THR A 250 -15.61 9.93 0.44
CA THR A 250 -16.99 10.39 0.68
C THR A 250 -17.92 9.19 0.68
N SER A 251 -18.96 9.22 1.50
CA SER A 251 -19.89 8.09 1.64
C SER A 251 -21.34 8.53 1.80
N ALA A 252 -22.27 7.64 1.47
CA ALA A 252 -23.70 7.78 1.67
C ALA A 252 -24.28 6.45 2.18
N THR A 253 -25.24 6.53 3.09
CA THR A 253 -25.89 5.35 3.68
C THR A 253 -27.17 5.04 2.92
N VAL A 254 -27.37 3.78 2.53
CA VAL A 254 -28.60 3.28 1.91
C VAL A 254 -29.26 2.28 2.85
N THR A 255 -30.52 2.50 3.21
CA THR A 255 -31.29 1.62 4.09
C THR A 255 -32.36 0.89 3.30
N VAL A 256 -32.20 -0.42 3.15
CA VAL A 256 -33.13 -1.28 2.42
C VAL A 256 -34.00 -2.04 3.41
N SER A 257 -35.31 -1.89 3.29
CA SER A 257 -36.30 -2.61 4.08
C SER A 257 -36.67 -3.92 3.40
N GLY A 258 -36.71 -5.04 4.10
CA GLY A 258 -37.07 -6.33 3.50
C GLY A 258 -36.51 -7.50 4.27
N ALA A 259 -36.69 -8.71 3.74
CA ALA A 259 -36.00 -9.88 4.28
C ALA A 259 -34.49 -9.59 4.26
N ALA A 260 -33.86 -9.74 5.43
CA ALA A 260 -32.40 -9.81 5.47
C ALA A 260 -31.98 -10.90 4.47
N GLY A 261 -30.87 -10.65 3.76
CA GLY A 261 -30.32 -11.67 2.88
C GLY A 261 -30.04 -12.94 3.67
N PRO A 262 -29.81 -14.10 3.00
CA PRO A 262 -29.37 -15.29 3.71
C PRO A 262 -28.26 -14.86 4.67
N VAL A 263 -28.55 -14.99 5.97
CA VAL A 263 -27.69 -14.45 7.02
C VAL A 263 -26.34 -15.09 6.76
N SER A 264 -25.34 -14.29 6.40
CA SER A 264 -23.96 -14.69 6.67
C SER A 264 -23.92 -14.76 8.18
N ILE A 265 -24.15 -15.97 8.71
CA ILE A 265 -24.00 -16.25 10.13
C ILE A 265 -22.59 -15.80 10.44
N VAL A 266 -22.46 -14.68 11.14
CA VAL A 266 -21.22 -14.33 11.80
C VAL A 266 -21.09 -15.39 12.89
N THR A 267 -20.46 -16.50 12.52
CA THR A 267 -19.87 -17.44 13.46
C THR A 267 -19.03 -16.60 14.44
N PRO A 268 -19.04 -16.91 15.75
CA PRO A 268 -18.23 -16.17 16.72
C PRO A 268 -16.80 -16.15 16.21
N SER A 269 -16.31 -14.95 15.86
CA SER A 269 -14.98 -14.66 15.31
C SER A 269 -14.33 -15.87 14.63
N SER A 270 -14.67 -16.13 13.36
CA SER A 270 -13.73 -16.86 12.51
C SER A 270 -12.39 -16.11 12.63
N PRO A 271 -11.27 -16.78 13.00
CA PRO A 271 -10.00 -16.10 13.12
C PRO A 271 -9.77 -15.35 11.81
N SER A 272 -9.51 -14.04 11.91
CA SER A 272 -9.19 -13.20 10.75
C SER A 272 -8.23 -14.00 9.88
N LEU A 273 -8.61 -14.32 8.63
CA LEU A 273 -7.77 -15.16 7.78
C LEU A 273 -6.39 -14.49 7.74
N PRO A 274 -5.36 -15.13 8.33
CA PRO A 274 -4.08 -14.47 8.51
C PRO A 274 -3.57 -14.05 7.13
N ALA A 275 -2.92 -12.89 7.07
CA ALA A 275 -2.25 -12.48 5.84
C ALA A 275 -1.34 -13.63 5.40
N ALA A 276 -1.48 -14.03 4.14
CA ALA A 276 -0.73 -15.12 3.54
C ALA A 276 -0.18 -14.65 2.21
N ILE A 277 1.00 -15.14 1.85
CA ILE A 277 1.55 -14.99 0.51
C ILE A 277 2.16 -16.33 0.10
N SER A 278 2.01 -16.68 -1.16
CA SER A 278 2.61 -17.88 -1.74
C SER A 278 3.29 -17.54 -3.06
N ILE A 279 4.34 -18.29 -3.37
CA ILE A 279 5.07 -18.20 -4.63
C ILE A 279 4.76 -19.47 -5.41
N SER A 280 4.14 -19.32 -6.57
CA SER A 280 3.76 -20.43 -7.46
C SER A 280 4.82 -20.74 -8.51
N ALA A 281 5.69 -19.78 -8.82
CA ALA A 281 6.86 -19.97 -9.67
C ALA A 281 8.01 -19.05 -9.20
N PRO A 282 9.26 -19.52 -9.15
CA PRO A 282 9.73 -20.85 -9.59
C PRO A 282 9.36 -21.98 -8.60
N THR A 283 9.18 -23.18 -9.13
CA THR A 283 8.86 -24.38 -8.33
C THR A 283 10.12 -25.02 -7.74
N ALA A 284 9.95 -25.80 -6.67
CA ALA A 284 11.05 -26.54 -6.07
C ALA A 284 11.71 -27.48 -7.09
N GLY A 285 13.04 -27.45 -7.19
CA GLY A 285 13.82 -28.25 -8.12
C GLY A 285 13.88 -27.71 -9.56
N GLN A 286 13.18 -26.60 -9.86
CA GLN A 286 13.28 -25.97 -11.17
C GLN A 286 14.72 -25.51 -11.45
N THR A 287 15.14 -25.61 -12.71
CA THR A 287 16.42 -25.05 -13.17
C THR A 287 16.15 -23.81 -14.03
N ILE A 288 16.81 -22.71 -13.69
CA ILE A 288 16.74 -21.43 -14.41
C ILE A 288 18.12 -21.14 -14.97
N GLN A 289 18.22 -20.94 -16.28
CA GLN A 289 19.46 -20.52 -16.90
C GLN A 289 19.62 -19.00 -16.82
N ARG A 290 20.80 -18.56 -16.41
CA ARG A 290 21.13 -17.13 -16.37
C ARG A 290 21.01 -16.53 -17.77
N GLY A 291 20.43 -15.33 -17.88
CA GLY A 291 20.19 -14.66 -19.16
C GLY A 291 18.90 -15.06 -19.88
N VAL A 292 18.22 -16.11 -19.44
CA VAL A 292 16.89 -16.49 -19.96
C VAL A 292 15.81 -15.85 -19.09
N ALA A 293 14.82 -15.22 -19.74
CA ALA A 293 13.68 -14.64 -19.04
C ALA A 293 12.82 -15.75 -18.42
N THR A 294 12.54 -15.63 -17.12
CA THR A 294 11.70 -16.56 -16.36
C THR A 294 10.65 -15.81 -15.57
N ASN A 295 9.45 -16.39 -15.51
CA ASN A 295 8.35 -15.76 -14.80
C ASN A 295 8.38 -16.14 -13.32
N ILE A 296 8.34 -15.12 -12.47
CA ILE A 296 8.11 -15.26 -11.03
C ILE A 296 6.64 -14.93 -10.79
N SER A 297 5.92 -15.84 -10.14
CA SER A 297 4.47 -15.69 -9.90
C SER A 297 4.16 -15.84 -8.42
N TRP A 298 3.28 -14.97 -7.93
CA TRP A 298 2.87 -14.94 -6.52
C TRP A 298 1.38 -14.67 -6.37
N SER A 299 0.86 -15.05 -5.21
CA SER A 299 -0.48 -14.68 -4.77
C SER A 299 -0.49 -14.39 -3.27
N ALA A 300 -0.94 -13.20 -2.91
CA ALA A 300 -1.15 -12.76 -1.54
C ALA A 300 -2.66 -12.67 -1.26
N SER A 301 -3.06 -13.12 -0.07
CA SER A 301 -4.46 -13.20 0.36
C SER A 301 -4.58 -13.01 1.88
N GLY A 302 -5.83 -12.97 2.37
CA GLY A 302 -6.12 -12.75 3.80
C GLY A 302 -6.09 -11.27 4.18
N ASN A 303 -5.84 -11.00 5.45
CA ASN A 303 -5.92 -9.65 6.03
C ASN A 303 -4.71 -8.78 5.69
N ILE A 304 -4.64 -8.30 4.44
CA ILE A 304 -3.56 -7.42 3.97
C ILE A 304 -4.00 -5.94 4.07
N PRO A 305 -3.23 -5.06 4.75
CA PRO A 305 -3.52 -3.64 4.84
C PRO A 305 -3.64 -2.97 3.45
N ALA A 306 -4.53 -1.99 3.34
CA ALA A 306 -4.63 -1.16 2.13
C ALA A 306 -3.29 -0.48 1.78
N ASN A 307 -3.02 -0.30 0.50
CA ASN A 307 -1.77 0.26 -0.04
C ASN A 307 -0.51 -0.56 0.28
N SER A 308 -0.67 -1.85 0.61
CA SER A 308 0.48 -2.75 0.69
C SER A 308 1.09 -3.00 -0.69
N GLN A 309 2.38 -3.36 -0.72
CA GLN A 309 3.12 -3.76 -1.90
C GLN A 309 3.75 -5.14 -1.68
N VAL A 310 3.88 -5.93 -2.74
CA VAL A 310 4.66 -7.16 -2.74
C VAL A 310 6.07 -6.85 -3.25
N SER A 311 7.08 -7.06 -2.39
CA SER A 311 8.50 -7.06 -2.72
C SER A 311 8.98 -8.48 -2.99
N ILE A 312 9.64 -8.68 -4.12
CA ILE A 312 10.23 -9.97 -4.51
C ILE A 312 11.75 -9.83 -4.46
N ASP A 313 12.39 -10.65 -3.64
CA ASP A 313 13.82 -10.62 -3.39
C ASP A 313 14.44 -12.01 -3.59
N LEU A 314 15.65 -12.05 -4.15
CA LEU A 314 16.41 -13.29 -4.32
C LEU A 314 17.23 -13.59 -3.07
N TYR A 315 17.26 -14.86 -2.65
CA TYR A 315 18.07 -15.35 -1.54
C TYR A 315 18.87 -16.57 -1.96
N THR A 316 20.06 -16.74 -1.40
CA THR A 316 20.80 -18.01 -1.48
C THR A 316 20.02 -19.10 -0.74
N SER A 317 20.27 -20.39 -1.04
CA SER A 317 19.68 -21.49 -0.26
C SER A 317 20.03 -21.43 1.23
N ALA A 318 21.14 -20.77 1.58
CA ALA A 318 21.58 -20.48 2.95
C ALA A 318 20.87 -19.27 3.61
N GLY A 319 19.97 -18.57 2.90
CA GLY A 319 19.15 -17.48 3.45
C GLY A 319 19.80 -16.10 3.39
N GLN A 320 20.86 -15.89 2.61
CA GLN A 320 21.44 -14.56 2.39
C GLN A 320 20.75 -13.85 1.22
N LYS A 321 20.30 -12.60 1.42
CA LYS A 321 19.72 -11.79 0.36
C LYS A 321 20.76 -11.47 -0.71
N VAL A 322 20.40 -11.64 -1.98
CA VAL A 322 21.26 -11.44 -3.14
C VAL A 322 20.88 -10.14 -3.84
N GLY A 323 21.71 -9.11 -3.67
CA GLY A 323 21.59 -7.85 -4.39
C GLY A 323 20.29 -7.08 -4.11
N ASN A 324 19.85 -6.35 -5.14
CA ASN A 324 18.67 -5.49 -5.08
C ASN A 324 17.37 -6.27 -5.27
N THR A 325 16.26 -5.66 -4.86
CA THR A 325 14.91 -6.19 -5.07
C THR A 325 14.63 -6.42 -6.56
N ILE A 326 14.12 -7.61 -6.87
CA ILE A 326 13.79 -8.00 -8.25
C ILE A 326 12.63 -7.15 -8.76
N THR A 327 11.56 -7.06 -7.96
CA THR A 327 10.41 -6.21 -8.28
C THR A 327 9.64 -5.83 -7.01
N ALA A 328 9.00 -4.67 -7.04
CA ALA A 328 8.07 -4.21 -6.02
C ALA A 328 6.79 -3.72 -6.72
N THR A 329 5.63 -4.21 -6.30
CA THR A 329 4.37 -3.94 -6.99
C THR A 329 3.18 -3.90 -6.04
N ALA A 330 2.17 -3.08 -6.36
CA ALA A 330 0.91 -3.04 -5.61
C ALA A 330 0.00 -4.24 -5.92
N ASN A 331 0.35 -5.07 -6.90
CA ASN A 331 -0.44 -6.23 -7.29
C ASN A 331 -0.26 -7.38 -6.28
N MET A 332 -1.33 -7.68 -5.54
CA MET A 332 -1.35 -8.78 -4.57
C MET A 332 -1.27 -10.16 -5.24
N VAL A 333 -1.73 -10.27 -6.49
CA VAL A 333 -1.56 -11.44 -7.34
C VAL A 333 -0.93 -10.98 -8.64
N GLY A 334 0.14 -11.64 -9.07
CA GLY A 334 0.84 -11.20 -10.27
C GLY A 334 1.93 -12.13 -10.74
N THR A 335 2.44 -11.80 -11.91
CA THR A 335 3.59 -12.43 -12.54
C THR A 335 4.56 -11.35 -12.98
N HIS A 336 5.85 -11.56 -12.77
CA HIS A 336 6.93 -10.69 -13.21
C HIS A 336 7.93 -11.50 -14.04
N SER A 337 8.25 -11.00 -15.24
CA SER A 337 9.29 -11.59 -16.07
C SER A 337 10.66 -11.10 -15.61
N TRP A 338 11.49 -12.01 -15.13
CA TRP A 338 12.79 -11.75 -14.55
C TRP A 338 13.90 -12.45 -15.34
N VAL A 339 14.92 -11.69 -15.69
CA VAL A 339 16.18 -12.21 -16.25
C VAL A 339 17.22 -12.20 -15.14
N VAL A 340 17.80 -13.37 -14.84
CA VAL A 340 18.83 -13.48 -13.80
C VAL A 340 20.04 -12.59 -14.14
N PRO A 341 20.44 -11.63 -13.28
CA PRO A 341 21.58 -10.76 -13.54
C PRO A 341 22.90 -11.52 -13.65
N THR A 342 23.84 -10.98 -14.42
CA THR A 342 25.19 -11.56 -14.59
C THR A 342 25.98 -11.68 -13.28
N SER A 343 25.66 -10.85 -12.28
CA SER A 343 26.26 -10.85 -10.95
C SER A 343 25.86 -12.04 -10.06
N VAL A 344 24.82 -12.80 -10.42
CA VAL A 344 24.38 -13.98 -9.68
C VAL A 344 25.12 -15.20 -10.20
N THR A 345 25.96 -15.84 -9.38
CA THR A 345 26.70 -17.06 -9.75
C THR A 345 25.79 -18.28 -9.92
N GLY A 346 26.27 -19.35 -10.57
CA GLY A 346 25.54 -20.62 -10.58
C GLY A 346 25.42 -21.21 -9.17
N GLY A 347 24.28 -21.79 -8.81
CA GLY A 347 24.03 -22.34 -7.48
C GLY A 347 22.55 -22.54 -7.14
N GLN A 348 22.27 -22.83 -5.86
CA GLN A 348 20.91 -23.01 -5.35
C GLN A 348 20.38 -21.75 -4.67
N TYR A 349 19.15 -21.38 -5.00
CA TYR A 349 18.52 -20.13 -4.58
C TYR A 349 17.06 -20.34 -4.18
N LYS A 350 16.51 -19.33 -3.49
CA LYS A 350 15.10 -19.20 -3.14
C LYS A 350 14.64 -17.77 -3.46
N ILE A 351 13.36 -17.61 -3.75
CA ILE A 351 12.72 -16.30 -3.80
C ILE A 351 11.99 -16.10 -2.49
N ARG A 352 12.09 -14.88 -1.93
CA ARG A 352 11.23 -14.45 -0.84
C ARG A 352 10.30 -13.36 -1.35
N ALA A 353 9.01 -13.59 -1.19
CA ALA A 353 7.97 -12.60 -1.45
C ALA A 353 7.53 -12.01 -0.11
N THR A 354 7.54 -10.69 -0.01
CA THR A 354 7.25 -9.95 1.23
C THR A 354 6.15 -8.93 0.95
N VAL A 355 5.04 -9.00 1.68
CA VAL A 355 4.02 -7.96 1.68
C VAL A 355 4.46 -6.86 2.65
N LEU A 356 4.60 -5.64 2.14
CA LEU A 356 5.02 -4.46 2.87
C LEU A 356 3.85 -3.46 2.94
N ALA A 357 3.42 -3.07 4.12
CA ALA A 357 2.47 -2.00 4.33
C ALA A 357 3.13 -0.61 4.18
N VAL A 358 2.31 0.45 4.20
CA VAL A 358 2.78 1.85 4.20
C VAL A 358 3.82 2.06 5.30
N GLY A 359 4.98 2.64 4.93
CA GLY A 359 6.12 2.79 5.84
C GLY A 359 7.07 1.58 5.88
N ALA A 360 6.99 0.68 4.90
CA ALA A 360 7.88 -0.49 4.74
C ALA A 360 7.80 -1.51 5.88
N GLN A 361 6.65 -1.60 6.57
CA GLN A 361 6.43 -2.62 7.58
C GLN A 361 6.07 -3.96 6.95
N THR A 362 6.78 -5.03 7.32
CA THR A 362 6.47 -6.38 6.86
C THR A 362 5.18 -6.89 7.47
N VAL A 363 4.22 -7.26 6.62
CA VAL A 363 2.93 -7.85 6.99
C VAL A 363 3.02 -9.37 7.00
N VAL A 364 3.50 -9.95 5.90
CA VAL A 364 3.73 -11.39 5.76
C VAL A 364 4.85 -11.62 4.74
N SER A 365 5.59 -12.72 4.89
CA SER A 365 6.54 -13.17 3.89
C SER A 365 6.46 -14.67 3.69
N ALA A 366 6.74 -15.14 2.48
CA ALA A 366 6.92 -16.54 2.18
C ALA A 366 8.11 -16.76 1.25
N GLU A 367 8.67 -17.97 1.31
CA GLU A 367 9.76 -18.40 0.45
C GLU A 367 9.27 -19.43 -0.58
N SER A 368 9.88 -19.42 -1.76
CA SER A 368 9.73 -20.48 -2.73
C SER A 368 10.46 -21.74 -2.25
N GLY A 369 10.18 -22.87 -2.91
CA GLY A 369 11.11 -23.99 -2.89
C GLY A 369 12.49 -23.62 -3.44
N VAL A 370 13.50 -24.41 -3.11
CA VAL A 370 14.86 -24.22 -3.65
C VAL A 370 14.85 -24.54 -5.14
N PHE A 371 15.37 -23.63 -5.96
CA PHE A 371 15.60 -23.82 -7.38
C PHE A 371 17.09 -23.62 -7.70
N THR A 372 17.53 -24.10 -8.86
CA THR A 372 18.93 -24.02 -9.28
C THR A 372 19.08 -22.97 -10.37
N ILE A 373 19.96 -22.00 -10.17
CA ILE A 373 20.42 -21.10 -11.22
C ILE A 373 21.68 -21.72 -11.83
N THR A 374 21.66 -21.95 -13.14
CA THR A 374 22.83 -22.42 -13.89
C THR A 374 23.47 -21.28 -14.66
N GLU A 375 24.78 -21.39 -14.84
CA GLU A 375 25.53 -20.48 -15.72
C GLU A 375 25.00 -20.59 -17.16
N PRO A 376 25.09 -19.53 -17.97
CA PRO A 376 24.70 -19.62 -19.36
C PRO A 376 25.54 -20.71 -20.04
N PHE A 377 24.92 -21.52 -20.88
CA PHE A 377 25.63 -22.59 -21.57
C PHE A 377 26.74 -22.00 -22.45
N SER A 378 27.99 -22.35 -22.15
CA SER A 378 29.12 -21.97 -22.99
C SER A 378 29.19 -22.90 -24.20
N TYR A 379 28.95 -22.33 -25.37
CA TYR A 379 29.24 -23.00 -26.64
C TYR A 379 30.75 -23.22 -26.73
N GLY A 380 31.17 -24.49 -26.75
CA GLY A 380 32.54 -24.89 -27.02
C GLY A 380 32.82 -24.85 -28.51
N PRO A 381 34.09 -24.75 -28.94
CA PRO A 381 34.43 -24.56 -30.35
C PRO A 381 33.93 -25.70 -31.25
N LEU A 382 33.72 -25.41 -32.53
CA LEU A 382 33.51 -26.44 -33.56
C LEU A 382 34.79 -27.26 -33.71
N ALA A 383 34.76 -28.52 -33.28
CA ALA A 383 35.90 -29.43 -33.41
C ALA A 383 35.80 -30.20 -34.73
N VAL A 384 36.90 -30.24 -35.48
CA VAL A 384 37.02 -30.99 -36.73
C VAL A 384 38.06 -32.09 -36.53
N THR A 385 37.68 -33.33 -36.87
CA THR A 385 38.55 -34.51 -36.75
C THR A 385 38.66 -35.18 -38.12
N PRO A 386 39.87 -35.28 -38.70
CA PRO A 386 40.10 -36.08 -39.91
C PRO A 386 39.90 -37.58 -39.65
N GLY A 387 39.42 -38.33 -40.64
CA GLY A 387 39.69 -39.77 -40.74
C GLY A 387 38.89 -40.69 -39.82
N VAL A 388 37.56 -40.57 -39.78
CA VAL A 388 36.71 -41.52 -39.05
C VAL A 388 36.57 -42.91 -39.70
N SER A 389 37.06 -43.12 -40.95
CA SER A 389 36.84 -44.39 -41.70
C SER A 389 37.98 -44.87 -42.62
N ASN A 390 39.23 -44.45 -42.42
CA ASN A 390 40.37 -44.75 -43.32
C ASN A 390 40.25 -44.19 -44.77
N SER A 391 39.24 -43.36 -45.05
CA SER A 391 39.14 -42.58 -46.30
C SER A 391 39.72 -41.18 -46.08
N PRO A 392 40.62 -40.68 -46.95
CA PRO A 392 41.22 -39.35 -46.83
C PRO A 392 40.21 -38.21 -47.05
N LEU A 393 39.05 -38.52 -47.64
CA LEU A 393 38.00 -37.55 -47.96
C LEU A 393 36.92 -37.42 -46.87
N THR A 394 37.01 -38.20 -45.79
CA THR A 394 35.99 -38.21 -44.74
C THR A 394 36.40 -37.38 -43.53
N ILE A 395 35.57 -36.40 -43.19
CA ILE A 395 35.74 -35.51 -42.04
C ILE A 395 34.63 -35.73 -41.01
N GLY A 396 35.02 -35.86 -39.75
CA GLY A 396 34.12 -35.78 -38.61
C GLY A 396 34.09 -34.36 -38.04
N VAL A 397 32.93 -33.90 -37.61
CA VAL A 397 32.80 -32.69 -36.79
C VAL A 397 32.05 -32.99 -35.51
N SER A 398 32.45 -32.36 -34.43
CA SER A 398 31.72 -32.41 -33.17
C SER A 398 31.56 -31.03 -32.52
N PHE A 399 30.42 -30.84 -31.87
CA PHE A 399 30.09 -29.59 -31.18
C PHE A 399 29.08 -29.85 -30.07
N ASN A 400 29.12 -29.02 -29.02
CA ASN A 400 28.18 -29.10 -27.89
C ASN A 400 26.94 -28.22 -28.11
N ILE A 401 25.81 -28.67 -27.57
CA ILE A 401 24.55 -27.92 -27.53
C ILE A 401 23.89 -28.07 -26.14
N PRO A 402 23.16 -27.04 -25.66
CA PRO A 402 22.59 -27.02 -24.32
C PRO A 402 21.51 -28.08 -24.09
N SER A 403 20.84 -28.52 -25.16
CA SER A 403 19.84 -29.59 -25.10
C SER A 403 19.70 -30.30 -26.44
N SER A 404 19.11 -31.50 -26.42
CA SER A 404 18.78 -32.23 -27.65
C SER A 404 17.72 -31.55 -28.52
N CYS A 405 17.09 -30.47 -28.05
CA CYS A 405 16.16 -29.64 -28.82
C CYS A 405 16.75 -28.28 -29.24
N THR A 406 18.05 -28.07 -29.05
CA THR A 406 18.65 -26.82 -29.53
C THR A 406 18.66 -26.83 -31.06
N GLY A 407 18.19 -25.74 -31.66
CA GLY A 407 18.24 -25.59 -33.11
C GLY A 407 19.68 -25.50 -33.60
N TYR A 408 19.99 -26.13 -34.73
CA TYR A 408 21.26 -25.93 -35.42
C TYR A 408 21.12 -26.11 -36.93
N THR A 409 22.06 -25.53 -37.68
CA THR A 409 22.31 -25.80 -39.09
C THR A 409 23.80 -26.00 -39.29
N LEU A 410 24.20 -27.15 -39.81
CA LEU A 410 25.58 -27.50 -40.14
C LEU A 410 25.72 -27.61 -41.65
N SER A 411 26.48 -26.69 -42.25
CA SER A 411 26.82 -26.69 -43.66
C SER A 411 28.27 -27.10 -43.87
N TRP A 412 28.52 -28.00 -44.82
CA TRP A 412 29.86 -28.52 -45.14
C TRP A 412 30.65 -27.65 -46.11
N GLY A 413 29.99 -26.66 -46.74
CA GLY A 413 30.63 -25.71 -47.67
C GLY A 413 30.90 -26.25 -49.08
N ASP A 414 30.45 -27.48 -49.40
CA ASP A 414 30.60 -28.13 -50.71
C ASP A 414 29.30 -28.15 -51.55
N GLY A 415 28.26 -27.47 -51.06
CA GLY A 415 26.94 -27.40 -51.71
C GLY A 415 26.02 -28.58 -51.39
N THR A 416 26.46 -29.56 -50.59
CA THR A 416 25.59 -30.64 -50.13
C THR A 416 24.56 -30.17 -49.11
N THR A 417 23.50 -30.96 -48.93
CA THR A 417 22.41 -30.67 -47.99
C THR A 417 22.96 -30.51 -46.57
N SER A 418 22.64 -29.38 -45.94
CA SER A 418 23.04 -29.10 -44.57
C SER A 418 22.27 -29.99 -43.58
N ALA A 419 22.93 -30.41 -42.50
CA ALA A 419 22.24 -31.08 -41.40
C ALA A 419 21.54 -30.02 -40.54
N THR A 420 20.23 -30.15 -40.37
CA THR A 420 19.42 -29.15 -39.65
C THR A 420 18.60 -29.78 -38.53
N GLN A 421 18.46 -29.08 -37.42
CA GLN A 421 17.49 -29.38 -36.37
C GLN A 421 16.72 -28.10 -36.02
N ALA A 422 15.39 -28.19 -36.00
CA ALA A 422 14.55 -27.10 -35.52
C ALA A 422 14.62 -27.00 -33.98
N HIS A 423 14.58 -25.78 -33.46
CA HIS A 423 14.52 -25.58 -32.02
C HIS A 423 13.15 -26.03 -31.46
N SER A 424 13.16 -26.69 -30.30
CA SER A 424 11.94 -27.09 -29.58
C SER A 424 12.09 -26.90 -28.07
N THR A 425 10.97 -26.72 -27.39
CA THR A 425 10.88 -26.61 -25.93
C THR A 425 10.42 -27.90 -25.25
N SER A 426 10.17 -28.98 -26.00
CA SER A 426 9.47 -30.17 -25.51
C SER A 426 10.35 -31.33 -25.02
N CYS A 427 11.69 -31.22 -25.05
CA CYS A 427 12.57 -32.31 -24.64
C CYS A 427 13.51 -31.98 -23.47
N ALA A 428 14.23 -33.02 -23.03
CA ALA A 428 15.18 -32.97 -21.93
C ALA A 428 16.24 -31.88 -22.14
N GLN A 429 16.32 -30.97 -21.17
CA GLN A 429 17.24 -29.83 -21.17
C GLN A 429 18.62 -30.23 -20.60
N THR A 430 19.21 -31.26 -21.19
CA THR A 430 20.53 -31.77 -20.80
C THR A 430 21.55 -31.50 -21.91
N PRO A 431 22.73 -30.93 -21.59
CA PRO A 431 23.79 -30.73 -22.56
C PRO A 431 24.19 -32.02 -23.28
N ILE A 432 24.35 -31.93 -24.60
CA ILE A 432 24.83 -33.05 -25.42
C ILE A 432 25.88 -32.59 -26.42
N THR A 433 26.75 -33.51 -26.83
CA THR A 433 27.68 -33.32 -27.96
C THR A 433 27.09 -34.01 -29.18
N ARG A 434 27.02 -33.29 -30.30
CA ARG A 434 26.65 -33.85 -31.60
C ARG A 434 27.90 -34.19 -32.38
N ILE A 435 27.83 -35.30 -33.11
CA ILE A 435 28.89 -35.77 -33.99
C ILE A 435 28.27 -36.00 -35.36
N PHE A 436 28.88 -35.44 -36.39
CA PHE A 436 28.50 -35.67 -37.77
C PHE A 436 29.73 -36.10 -38.56
N THR A 437 29.50 -36.86 -39.63
CA THR A 437 30.53 -37.31 -40.54
C THR A 437 30.10 -36.99 -41.96
N HIS A 438 31.02 -36.55 -42.79
CA HIS A 438 30.77 -36.23 -44.19
C HIS A 438 31.93 -36.65 -45.06
N GLU A 439 31.62 -37.11 -46.26
CA GLU A 439 32.58 -37.52 -47.26
C GLU A 439 32.54 -36.51 -48.41
N PHE A 440 33.67 -35.86 -48.66
CA PHE A 440 33.81 -34.88 -49.74
C PHE A 440 34.05 -35.58 -51.08
N ALA A 441 33.34 -35.18 -52.12
CA ALA A 441 33.47 -35.80 -53.44
C ALA A 441 34.78 -35.45 -54.17
N ALA A 442 35.49 -34.41 -53.74
CA ALA A 442 36.73 -33.94 -54.36
C ALA A 442 37.69 -33.35 -53.32
N ALA A 443 38.99 -33.36 -53.66
CA ALA A 443 39.99 -32.58 -52.95
C ALA A 443 39.76 -31.07 -53.17
N GLY A 444 40.02 -30.27 -52.14
CA GLY A 444 39.72 -28.84 -52.15
C GLY A 444 39.76 -28.22 -50.75
N SER A 445 39.57 -26.90 -50.70
CA SER A 445 39.39 -26.18 -49.43
C SER A 445 37.91 -25.86 -49.24
N TYR A 446 37.38 -26.24 -48.09
CA TYR A 446 35.97 -26.06 -47.74
C TYR A 446 35.85 -25.33 -46.40
N THR A 447 34.79 -24.54 -46.25
CA THR A 447 34.47 -23.85 -44.98
C THR A 447 33.21 -24.46 -44.39
N ILE A 448 33.39 -25.18 -43.28
CA ILE A 448 32.30 -25.73 -42.50
C ILE A 448 31.71 -24.60 -41.67
N THR A 449 30.39 -24.39 -41.77
CA THR A 449 29.67 -23.35 -41.01
C THR A 449 28.63 -24.01 -40.14
N LEU A 450 28.75 -23.83 -38.83
CA LEU A 450 27.77 -24.23 -37.83
C LEU A 450 27.03 -22.98 -37.35
N ARG A 451 25.70 -23.00 -37.41
CA ARG A 451 24.85 -22.06 -36.67
C ARG A 451 24.06 -22.82 -35.62
N ARG A 452 23.97 -22.30 -34.40
CA ARG A 452 23.27 -22.97 -33.29
C ARG A 452 22.63 -21.99 -32.32
N GLY A 453 21.63 -22.47 -31.58
CA GLY A 453 20.82 -21.67 -30.65
C GLY A 453 19.34 -21.70 -31.00
N SER A 454 18.52 -21.09 -30.15
CA SER A 454 17.07 -20.99 -30.38
C SER A 454 16.72 -20.16 -31.62
N ASP A 455 17.58 -19.20 -31.97
CA ASP A 455 17.47 -18.28 -33.11
C ASP A 455 18.59 -18.46 -34.15
N LEU A 456 19.46 -19.48 -33.98
CA LEU A 456 20.64 -19.73 -34.80
C LEU A 456 21.65 -18.55 -34.84
N SER A 457 21.68 -17.71 -33.80
CA SER A 457 22.57 -16.54 -33.72
C SER A 457 24.04 -16.87 -33.49
N GLN A 458 24.35 -18.02 -32.88
CA GLN A 458 25.74 -18.42 -32.64
C GLN A 458 26.31 -19.04 -33.90
N ILE A 459 27.39 -18.49 -34.42
CA ILE A 459 28.03 -18.91 -35.67
C ILE A 459 29.47 -19.31 -35.38
N ASP A 460 29.80 -20.55 -35.73
CA ASP A 460 31.16 -21.09 -35.69
C ASP A 460 31.57 -21.53 -37.09
N THR A 461 32.81 -21.25 -37.47
CA THR A 461 33.36 -21.66 -38.77
C THR A 461 34.66 -22.41 -38.59
N ALA A 462 34.87 -23.45 -39.39
CA ALA A 462 36.13 -24.17 -39.47
C ALA A 462 36.52 -24.40 -40.93
N SER A 463 37.76 -24.09 -41.28
CA SER A 463 38.30 -24.37 -42.61
C SER A 463 38.95 -25.74 -42.63
N VAL A 464 38.64 -26.53 -43.67
CA VAL A 464 39.24 -27.83 -43.91
C VAL A 464 39.89 -27.86 -45.29
N VAL A 465 41.01 -28.56 -45.39
CA VAL A 465 41.69 -28.82 -46.66
C VAL A 465 41.71 -30.32 -46.86
N ILE A 466 41.05 -30.76 -47.93
CA ILE A 466 40.99 -32.15 -48.33
C ILE A 466 42.03 -32.37 -49.42
N SER A 467 43.01 -33.22 -49.14
CA SER A 467 44.05 -33.63 -50.08
C SER A 467 43.71 -35.00 -50.68
N ASN A 468 44.12 -35.21 -51.93
CA ASN A 468 44.05 -36.51 -52.60
C ASN A 468 44.99 -37.55 -51.98
#